data_AF-A0AAU3LQG9-F1
#
_entry.id   AF-A0AAU3LQG9-F1
#
_cell.length_a   1.000
_cell.length_b   1.000
_cell.length_c   1.000
_cell.angle_alpha   90.00
_cell.angle_beta   90.00
_cell.angle_gamma   90.00
#
_symmetry.space_group_name_H-M   'P 1'
#
loop_
_entity.id
_entity.type
_entity.pdbx_description
1 polymer ?
#
loop_
_entity_poly.entity_id
_entity_poly.type
_entity_poly.pdbx_seq_one_letter_code
_entity_poly.pdbx_strand_id
1 'polypeptide(L)'
;MNDDTFWAEQRAIGTASRGQHADPTSCGTCQDNVQAGKRVEHEECSQRATLLQAPDHPSYELLAGFSLKENAKLPARFHIPVFDDCGKPNAWLCAVCQEDGAVSLWPCKTAVEQGTKVFTPQHEAETAAKRQSDRLASLESENARLRAELAALPAPVVQTGLRDAEGQVWPTKGMHPRTVELVLRTNPLVQRTVRTSEWTEVTA
;
A
#
# COMPACT_ATOMS: atom_id res chain seq x y z
N MET A 1 -25.42 20.53 8.88
CA MET A 1 -25.49 19.10 8.51
C MET A 1 -24.24 18.46 9.08
N ASN A 2 -24.38 17.39 9.87
CA ASN A 2 -23.23 16.64 10.37
C ASN A 2 -22.62 15.84 9.20
N ASP A 3 -21.29 15.83 9.08
CA ASP A 3 -20.58 15.07 8.05
C ASP A 3 -20.98 13.58 8.06
N ASP A 4 -21.31 13.02 9.22
CA ASP A 4 -21.80 11.64 9.36
C ASP A 4 -23.13 11.37 8.65
N THR A 5 -24.03 12.35 8.59
CA THR A 5 -25.33 12.20 7.92
C THR A 5 -25.15 12.15 6.41
N PHE A 6 -24.26 12.99 5.88
CA PHE A 6 -23.90 12.99 4.46
C PHE A 6 -23.25 11.67 4.05
N TRP A 7 -22.28 11.17 4.83
CA TRP A 7 -21.64 9.89 4.53
C TRP A 7 -22.58 8.69 4.70
N ALA A 8 -23.55 8.75 5.62
CA ALA A 8 -24.59 7.74 5.74
C ALA A 8 -25.52 7.70 4.52
N GLU A 9 -25.95 8.87 4.03
CA GLU A 9 -26.75 8.97 2.79
C GLU A 9 -25.98 8.50 1.56
N GLN A 10 -24.72 8.90 1.42
CA GLN A 10 -23.88 8.46 0.30
C GLN A 10 -23.64 6.94 0.31
N ARG A 11 -23.48 6.34 1.50
CA ARG A 11 -23.41 4.88 1.64
C ARG A 11 -24.73 4.22 1.26
N ALA A 12 -25.86 4.75 1.70
CA ALA A 12 -27.18 4.21 1.36
C ALA A 12 -27.47 4.28 -0.16
N ILE A 13 -27.11 5.39 -0.82
CA ILE A 13 -27.20 5.56 -2.27
C ILE A 13 -26.28 4.55 -2.98
N GLY A 14 -25.04 4.41 -2.52
CA GLY A 14 -24.07 3.46 -3.07
C GLY A 14 -24.49 2.00 -2.91
N THR A 15 -25.20 1.64 -1.83
CA THR A 15 -25.75 0.29 -1.64
C THR A 15 -26.98 0.06 -2.52
N ALA A 16 -27.84 1.06 -2.67
CA ALA A 16 -29.05 0.96 -3.48
C ALA A 16 -28.78 0.86 -4.99
N SER A 17 -27.69 1.46 -5.48
CA SER A 17 -27.28 1.38 -6.89
C SER A 17 -26.59 0.06 -7.26
N ARG A 18 -25.93 -0.61 -6.29
CA ARG A 18 -25.26 -1.92 -6.53
C ARG A 18 -26.25 -3.03 -6.94
N GLY A 19 -27.48 -3.00 -6.43
CA GLY A 19 -28.51 -3.99 -6.80
C GLY A 19 -29.16 -3.77 -8.18
N GLN A 20 -28.79 -2.72 -8.92
CA GLN A 20 -29.38 -2.37 -10.22
C GLN A 20 -28.52 -2.77 -11.42
N HIS A 21 -27.33 -3.32 -11.18
CA HIS A 21 -26.42 -3.73 -12.23
C HIS A 21 -26.00 -5.18 -12.01
N ALA A 22 -26.11 -5.98 -13.07
CA ALA A 22 -25.56 -7.32 -13.14
C ALA A 22 -24.25 -7.21 -13.92
N ASP A 23 -23.15 -7.66 -13.34
CA ASP A 23 -21.88 -7.80 -14.05
C ASP A 23 -22.07 -8.73 -15.28
N PRO A 24 -21.31 -8.55 -16.38
CA PRO A 24 -21.29 -9.50 -17.51
C PRO A 24 -21.01 -10.96 -17.10
N THR A 25 -20.46 -11.18 -15.91
CA THR A 25 -20.24 -12.48 -15.28
C THR A 25 -21.29 -12.87 -14.23
N SER A 26 -22.42 -12.17 -14.14
CA SER A 26 -23.53 -12.59 -13.28
C SER A 26 -24.21 -13.85 -13.82
N CYS A 27 -24.89 -14.62 -12.97
CA CYS A 27 -25.71 -15.73 -13.45
C CYS A 27 -26.81 -15.22 -14.41
N GLY A 28 -27.22 -16.06 -15.37
CA GLY A 28 -28.22 -15.69 -16.39
C GLY A 28 -29.50 -15.11 -15.78
N THR A 29 -29.99 -15.68 -14.69
CA THR A 29 -31.18 -15.18 -13.97
C THR A 29 -31.02 -13.74 -13.48
N CYS A 30 -29.85 -13.36 -12.97
CA CYS A 30 -29.60 -12.00 -12.48
C CYS A 30 -29.38 -11.01 -13.64
N GLN A 31 -28.80 -11.47 -14.76
CA GLN A 31 -28.71 -10.67 -15.98
C GLN A 31 -30.10 -10.40 -16.58
N ASP A 32 -30.94 -11.44 -16.67
CA ASP A 32 -32.33 -11.34 -17.14
C ASP A 32 -33.15 -10.41 -16.25
N ASN A 33 -32.97 -10.48 -14.93
CA ASN A 33 -33.61 -9.57 -13.99
C ASN A 33 -33.22 -8.11 -14.26
N VAL A 34 -31.94 -7.81 -14.48
CA VAL A 34 -31.50 -6.44 -14.77
C VAL A 34 -32.00 -5.96 -16.14
N GLN A 35 -32.00 -6.82 -17.17
CA GLN A 35 -32.62 -6.49 -18.46
C GLN A 35 -34.12 -6.21 -18.33
N ALA A 36 -34.80 -6.89 -17.40
CA ALA A 36 -36.20 -6.66 -17.06
C ALA A 36 -36.43 -5.49 -16.09
N GLY A 37 -35.40 -4.72 -15.73
CA GLY A 37 -35.49 -3.60 -14.79
C GLY A 37 -35.71 -4.01 -13.32
N LYS A 38 -35.48 -5.29 -12.99
CA LYS A 38 -35.55 -5.85 -11.64
C LYS A 38 -34.17 -5.86 -11.00
N ARG A 39 -34.15 -5.99 -9.67
CA ARG A 39 -32.91 -6.05 -8.89
C ARG A 39 -32.23 -7.39 -9.03
N VAL A 40 -30.90 -7.37 -8.89
CA VAL A 40 -30.09 -8.58 -8.70
C VAL A 40 -30.46 -9.21 -7.35
N GLU A 41 -30.81 -10.49 -7.36
CA GLU A 41 -31.28 -11.21 -6.16
C GLU A 41 -30.14 -11.78 -5.31
N HIS A 42 -29.01 -12.09 -5.95
CA HIS A 42 -27.82 -12.61 -5.27
C HIS A 42 -26.86 -11.47 -4.95
N GLU A 43 -26.55 -11.27 -3.68
CA GLU A 43 -25.61 -10.23 -3.25
C GLU A 43 -24.25 -10.42 -3.95
N GLU A 44 -23.85 -11.65 -4.22
CA GLU A 44 -22.63 -12.04 -4.94
C GLU A 44 -22.64 -11.68 -6.44
N CYS A 45 -23.83 -11.56 -7.06
CA CYS A 45 -23.98 -11.05 -8.42
C CYS A 45 -24.04 -9.50 -8.45
N SER A 46 -24.36 -8.86 -7.31
CA SER A 46 -24.47 -7.40 -7.16
C SER A 46 -23.16 -6.76 -6.65
N GLN A 47 -22.38 -7.52 -5.88
CA GLN A 47 -21.07 -7.15 -5.40
C GLN A 47 -20.04 -7.64 -6.41
N ARG A 48 -19.06 -6.78 -6.74
CA ARG A 48 -17.91 -7.09 -7.62
C ARG A 48 -16.97 -8.09 -6.95
N ALA A 49 -17.46 -9.30 -6.74
CA ALA A 49 -16.70 -10.44 -6.29
C ALA A 49 -15.94 -11.06 -7.48
N THR A 50 -15.10 -10.27 -8.14
CA THR A 50 -14.18 -10.84 -9.12
C THR A 50 -13.10 -11.56 -8.32
N LEU A 51 -13.26 -12.87 -8.15
CA LEU A 51 -12.20 -13.70 -7.58
C LEU A 51 -11.05 -13.73 -8.59
N LEU A 52 -10.10 -12.81 -8.40
CA LEU A 52 -8.89 -12.76 -9.19
C LEU A 52 -8.12 -14.07 -8.97
N GLN A 53 -7.65 -14.67 -10.08
CA GLN A 53 -6.67 -15.73 -9.97
C GLN A 53 -5.48 -15.22 -9.16
N ALA A 54 -5.08 -15.99 -8.15
CA ALA A 54 -3.84 -15.72 -7.45
C ALA A 54 -2.68 -15.68 -8.49
N PRO A 55 -1.67 -14.80 -8.33
CA PRO A 55 -0.54 -14.73 -9.27
C PRO A 55 0.20 -16.07 -9.45
N ASP A 56 0.11 -16.94 -8.44
CA ASP A 56 0.65 -18.28 -8.38
C ASP A 56 -0.44 -19.37 -8.46
N HIS A 57 -1.58 -19.07 -9.08
CA HIS A 57 -2.61 -20.07 -9.34
C HIS A 57 -2.03 -21.19 -10.23
N PRO A 58 -2.21 -22.47 -9.87
CA PRO A 58 -1.75 -23.58 -10.70
C PRO A 58 -2.35 -23.52 -12.11
N SER A 59 -1.57 -23.85 -13.14
CA SER A 59 -2.10 -23.94 -14.50
C SER A 59 -3.05 -25.14 -14.65
N TYR A 60 -3.89 -25.11 -15.67
CA TYR A 60 -4.82 -26.20 -15.96
C TYR A 60 -4.09 -27.54 -16.16
N GLU A 61 -2.97 -27.51 -16.88
CA GLU A 61 -2.15 -28.71 -17.17
C GLU A 61 -1.58 -29.32 -15.89
N LEU A 62 -1.22 -28.50 -14.90
CA LEU A 62 -0.78 -28.99 -13.60
C LEU A 62 -1.93 -29.62 -12.83
N LEU A 63 -3.11 -28.98 -12.85
CA LEU A 63 -4.30 -29.46 -12.12
C LEU A 63 -4.83 -30.78 -12.69
N ALA A 64 -4.78 -30.96 -14.02
CA ALA A 64 -5.19 -32.19 -14.70
C ALA A 64 -4.31 -33.40 -14.35
N GLY A 65 -3.12 -33.17 -13.80
CA GLY A 65 -2.22 -34.22 -13.30
C GLY A 65 -2.59 -34.78 -11.93
N PHE A 66 -3.58 -34.21 -11.24
CA PHE A 66 -4.02 -34.61 -9.89
C PHE A 66 -5.51 -34.96 -9.88
N SER A 67 -5.91 -35.81 -8.94
CA SER A 67 -7.33 -36.13 -8.74
C SER A 67 -8.11 -34.94 -8.15
N LEU A 68 -9.43 -34.87 -8.39
CA LEU A 68 -10.31 -33.90 -7.73
C LEU A 68 -10.13 -33.86 -6.19
N LYS A 69 -9.90 -35.01 -5.56
CA LYS A 69 -9.70 -35.12 -4.10
C LYS A 69 -8.39 -34.47 -3.65
N GLU A 70 -7.36 -34.48 -4.48
CA GLU A 70 -6.09 -33.83 -4.20
C GLU A 70 -6.18 -32.33 -4.46
N ASN A 71 -6.79 -31.94 -5.58
CA ASN A 71 -7.07 -30.54 -5.90
C ASN A 71 -7.95 -29.87 -4.83
N ALA A 72 -8.90 -30.59 -4.24
CA ALA A 72 -9.73 -30.08 -3.12
C ALA A 72 -8.93 -29.66 -1.87
N LYS A 73 -7.71 -30.19 -1.69
CA LYS A 73 -6.82 -29.84 -0.56
C LYS A 73 -6.01 -28.57 -0.82
N LEU A 74 -6.02 -28.03 -2.04
CA LEU A 74 -5.35 -26.78 -2.35
C LEU A 74 -5.95 -25.64 -1.52
N PRO A 75 -5.13 -24.63 -1.14
CA PRO A 75 -5.59 -23.47 -0.39
C PRO A 75 -6.85 -22.82 -0.98
N ALA A 76 -7.80 -22.41 -0.13
CA ALA A 76 -9.08 -21.81 -0.53
C ALA A 76 -8.96 -20.71 -1.60
N ARG A 77 -7.89 -19.90 -1.56
CA ARG A 77 -7.62 -18.83 -2.52
C ARG A 77 -7.47 -19.27 -3.99
N PHE A 78 -7.28 -20.56 -4.24
CA PHE A 78 -7.24 -21.12 -5.59
C PHE A 78 -8.61 -21.64 -6.05
N HIS A 79 -9.56 -21.82 -5.14
CA HIS A 79 -10.93 -22.20 -5.48
C HIS A 79 -11.70 -20.97 -5.91
N ILE A 80 -11.69 -20.70 -7.21
CA ILE A 80 -12.37 -19.55 -7.85
C ILE A 80 -13.40 -20.00 -8.89
N PRO A 81 -14.45 -19.20 -9.13
CA PRO A 81 -15.43 -19.43 -10.18
C PRO A 81 -14.83 -19.19 -11.55
N VAL A 82 -15.10 -20.10 -12.49
CA VAL A 82 -14.90 -19.95 -13.93
C VAL A 82 -16.21 -20.27 -14.63
N PHE A 83 -16.55 -19.50 -15.67
CA PHE A 83 -17.77 -19.70 -16.41
C PHE A 83 -17.52 -20.70 -17.55
N ASP A 84 -18.29 -21.79 -17.56
CA ASP A 84 -18.37 -22.67 -18.72
C ASP A 84 -19.48 -22.16 -19.65
N ASP A 85 -19.06 -21.54 -20.75
CA ASP A 85 -19.93 -21.06 -21.82
C ASP A 85 -20.13 -22.09 -22.95
N CYS A 86 -19.43 -23.22 -22.87
CA CYS A 86 -19.42 -24.27 -23.88
C CYS A 86 -20.38 -25.42 -23.52
N GLY A 87 -20.52 -25.75 -22.23
CA GLY A 87 -21.46 -26.74 -21.72
C GLY A 87 -22.92 -26.27 -21.76
N LYS A 88 -23.87 -27.21 -21.92
CA LYS A 88 -25.31 -26.94 -21.77
C LYS A 88 -25.90 -27.77 -20.62
N PRO A 89 -26.49 -27.14 -19.59
CA PRO A 89 -26.61 -25.69 -19.40
C PRO A 89 -25.26 -25.03 -19.06
N ASN A 90 -25.07 -23.77 -19.48
CA ASN A 90 -23.92 -22.97 -19.06
C ASN A 90 -23.92 -22.87 -17.53
N ALA A 91 -22.75 -23.05 -16.91
CA ALA A 91 -22.65 -23.13 -15.47
C ALA A 91 -21.36 -22.51 -14.95
N TRP A 92 -21.42 -22.05 -13.70
CA TRP A 92 -20.23 -21.66 -12.96
C TRP A 92 -19.58 -22.91 -12.36
N LEU A 93 -18.28 -23.08 -12.63
CA LEU A 93 -17.47 -24.20 -12.18
C LEU A 93 -16.34 -23.71 -11.28
N CYS A 94 -15.76 -24.61 -10.49
CA CYS A 94 -14.53 -24.33 -9.75
C CYS A 94 -13.30 -24.58 -10.62
N ALA A 95 -12.41 -23.59 -10.75
CA ALA A 95 -11.20 -23.70 -11.57
C ALA A 95 -10.26 -24.83 -11.15
N VAL A 96 -10.29 -25.23 -9.88
CA VAL A 96 -9.45 -26.26 -9.28
C VAL A 96 -10.17 -27.61 -9.16
N CYS A 97 -11.48 -27.60 -8.93
CA CYS A 97 -12.27 -28.83 -8.76
C CYS A 97 -12.96 -29.25 -10.07
N GLN A 98 -12.24 -29.14 -11.18
CA GLN A 98 -12.62 -29.67 -12.49
C GLN A 98 -11.56 -30.69 -12.95
N GLU A 99 -12.01 -31.83 -13.48
CA GLU A 99 -11.20 -32.83 -14.17
C GLU A 99 -11.98 -33.37 -15.39
N ASP A 100 -11.30 -34.10 -16.27
CA ASP A 100 -11.94 -34.71 -17.44
C ASP A 100 -13.13 -35.60 -17.03
N GLY A 101 -14.34 -35.20 -17.43
CA GLY A 101 -15.57 -35.94 -17.16
C GLY A 101 -16.22 -35.67 -15.79
N ALA A 102 -15.63 -34.84 -14.92
CA ALA A 102 -16.24 -34.47 -13.64
C ALA A 102 -15.88 -33.02 -13.24
N VAL A 103 -16.91 -32.20 -13.05
CA VAL A 103 -16.75 -30.80 -12.66
C VAL A 103 -17.58 -30.50 -11.42
N SER A 104 -16.98 -29.81 -10.45
CA SER A 104 -17.72 -29.29 -9.30
C SER A 104 -18.35 -27.95 -9.67
N LEU A 105 -19.67 -27.85 -9.51
CA LEU A 105 -20.37 -26.57 -9.58
C LEU A 105 -19.84 -25.61 -8.54
N TRP A 106 -19.77 -24.34 -8.91
CA TRP A 106 -19.49 -23.27 -7.98
C TRP A 106 -20.73 -22.96 -7.11
N PRO A 107 -20.56 -22.67 -5.81
CA PRO A 107 -19.33 -22.81 -5.03
C PRO A 107 -19.00 -24.27 -4.72
N CYS A 108 -17.73 -24.67 -4.84
CA CYS A 108 -17.30 -26.00 -4.42
C CYS A 108 -17.30 -26.11 -2.89
N LYS A 109 -17.28 -27.33 -2.35
CA LYS A 109 -17.27 -27.58 -0.90
C LYS A 109 -16.18 -26.79 -0.16
N THR A 110 -14.95 -26.76 -0.70
CA THR A 110 -13.84 -26.02 -0.10
C THR A 110 -14.12 -24.51 -0.06
N ALA A 111 -14.69 -23.94 -1.12
CA ALA A 111 -15.07 -22.53 -1.16
C ALA A 111 -16.16 -22.19 -0.14
N VAL A 112 -17.15 -23.09 0.04
CA VAL A 112 -18.20 -22.94 1.06
C VAL A 112 -17.64 -23.01 2.47
N GLU A 113 -16.80 -24.01 2.77
CA GLU A 113 -16.26 -24.24 4.11
C GLU A 113 -15.22 -23.20 4.52
N GLN A 114 -14.43 -22.72 3.56
CA GLN A 114 -13.26 -21.88 3.86
C GLN A 114 -13.43 -20.42 3.43
N GLY A 115 -14.62 -20.05 2.92
CA GLY A 115 -15.00 -18.68 2.57
C GLY A 115 -13.90 -17.96 1.80
N THR A 116 -13.84 -18.18 0.49
CA THR A 116 -12.82 -17.53 -0.34
C THR A 116 -12.90 -16.03 -0.07
N LYS A 117 -11.83 -15.44 0.48
CA LYS A 117 -11.73 -13.99 0.63
C LYS A 117 -11.90 -13.41 -0.75
N VAL A 118 -13.07 -12.85 -0.99
CA VAL A 118 -13.41 -12.18 -2.21
C VAL A 118 -12.59 -10.90 -2.24
N PHE A 119 -11.51 -10.89 -3.03
CA PHE A 119 -10.73 -9.68 -3.26
C PHE A 119 -11.53 -8.81 -4.24
N THR A 120 -12.49 -8.06 -3.71
CA THR A 120 -13.09 -6.98 -4.49
C THR A 120 -12.01 -5.92 -4.73
N PRO A 121 -12.06 -5.17 -5.84
CA PRO A 121 -11.20 -3.99 -6.02
C PRO A 121 -11.26 -3.02 -4.82
N GLN A 122 -12.38 -2.99 -4.10
CA GLN A 122 -12.53 -2.26 -2.85
C GLN A 122 -11.69 -2.87 -1.72
N HIS A 123 -11.66 -4.20 -1.58
CA HIS A 123 -10.80 -4.87 -0.61
C HIS A 123 -9.31 -4.65 -0.91
N GLU A 124 -8.91 -4.64 -2.18
CA GLU A 124 -7.55 -4.26 -2.56
C GLU A 124 -7.24 -2.80 -2.20
N ALA A 125 -8.17 -1.87 -2.48
CA ALA A 125 -8.03 -0.46 -2.13
C ALA A 125 -7.95 -0.25 -0.60
N GLU A 126 -8.78 -0.93 0.19
CA GLU A 126 -8.75 -0.90 1.65
C GLU A 126 -7.43 -1.47 2.19
N THR A 127 -6.97 -2.59 1.62
CA THR A 127 -5.70 -3.22 2.01
C THR A 127 -4.50 -2.35 1.63
N ALA A 128 -4.55 -1.68 0.47
CA ALA A 128 -3.55 -0.72 0.05
C ALA A 128 -3.52 0.52 0.97
N ALA A 129 -4.70 1.06 1.28
CA ALA A 129 -4.85 2.19 2.20
C ALA A 129 -4.31 1.84 3.60
N LYS A 130 -4.61 0.65 4.11
CA LYS A 130 -4.06 0.17 5.39
C LYS A 130 -2.54 0.07 5.35
N ARG A 131 -1.97 -0.56 4.32
CA ARG A 131 -0.50 -0.65 4.14
C ARG A 131 0.15 0.73 4.05
N GLN A 132 -0.49 1.68 3.38
CA GLN A 132 -0.01 3.05 3.29
C GLN A 132 -0.05 3.76 4.65
N SER A 133 -1.13 3.58 5.42
CA SER A 133 -1.27 4.11 6.78
C SER A 133 -0.19 3.54 7.72
N ASP A 134 0.04 2.23 7.69
CA ASP A 134 1.06 1.58 8.52
C ASP A 134 2.47 2.10 8.17
N ARG A 135 2.75 2.28 6.86
CA ARG A 135 4.01 2.84 6.38
C ARG A 135 4.20 4.30 6.83
N LEU A 136 3.14 5.12 6.77
CA LEU A 136 3.18 6.51 7.24
C LEU A 136 3.47 6.56 8.74
N ALA A 137 2.78 5.76 9.56
CA ALA A 137 3.01 5.70 11.00
C ALA A 137 4.45 5.28 11.35
N SER A 138 5.02 4.32 10.60
CA SER A 138 6.42 3.92 10.75
C SER A 138 7.39 5.06 10.41
N LEU A 139 7.15 5.78 9.30
CA LEU A 139 8.00 6.89 8.87
C LEU A 139 7.92 8.07 9.84
N GLU A 140 6.74 8.36 10.38
CA GLU A 140 6.54 9.42 11.38
C GLU A 140 7.29 9.08 12.69
N SER A 141 7.21 7.83 13.13
CA SER A 141 7.95 7.35 14.30
C SER A 141 9.46 7.47 14.12
N GLU A 142 9.97 7.09 12.94
CA GLU A 142 11.39 7.24 12.62
C GLU A 142 11.82 8.71 12.53
N ASN A 143 11.00 9.57 11.93
CA ASN A 143 11.29 11.00 11.84
C ASN A 143 11.35 11.64 13.23
N ALA A 144 10.41 11.28 14.12
CA ALA A 144 10.41 11.74 15.51
C ALA A 144 11.68 11.30 16.24
N ARG A 145 12.12 10.04 16.06
CA ARG A 145 13.38 9.52 16.61
C ARG A 145 14.58 10.33 16.12
N LEU A 146 14.71 10.54 14.81
CA LEU A 146 15.83 11.27 14.22
C LEU A 146 15.86 12.74 14.66
N ARG A 147 14.69 13.38 14.82
CA ARG A 147 14.59 14.73 15.37
C ARG A 147 15.04 14.79 16.81
N ALA A 148 14.67 13.83 17.64
CA ALA A 148 15.13 13.75 19.03
C ALA A 148 16.65 13.52 19.10
N GLU A 149 17.19 12.65 18.26
CA GLU A 149 18.64 12.42 18.15
C GLU A 149 19.37 13.71 17.73
N LEU A 150 18.90 14.39 16.69
CA LEU A 150 19.46 15.65 16.21
C LEU A 150 19.35 16.77 17.26
N ALA A 151 18.29 16.80 18.07
CA ALA A 151 18.15 17.77 19.16
C ALA A 151 19.06 17.46 20.35
N ALA A 152 19.37 16.18 20.60
CA ALA A 152 20.30 15.75 21.64
C ALA A 152 21.77 16.00 21.25
N LEU A 153 22.06 16.11 19.95
CA LEU A 153 23.36 16.50 19.46
C LEU A 153 23.71 17.91 20.00
N PRO A 154 24.85 18.11 20.72
CA PRO A 154 25.23 19.42 21.27
C PRO A 154 25.29 20.52 20.19
N ALA A 155 24.91 21.76 20.48
CA ALA A 155 24.99 22.82 19.47
C ALA A 155 26.38 22.87 18.82
N PRO A 156 26.47 23.01 17.48
CA PRO A 156 27.76 23.18 16.82
C PRO A 156 28.52 24.34 17.47
N VAL A 157 29.71 24.06 17.97
CA VAL A 157 30.59 25.11 18.47
C VAL A 157 31.20 25.79 17.26
N VAL A 158 30.85 27.06 17.05
CA VAL A 158 31.53 27.91 16.07
C VAL A 158 32.80 28.42 16.73
N GLN A 159 33.94 28.05 16.16
CA GLN A 159 35.24 28.64 16.49
C GLN A 159 35.58 29.68 15.43
N THR A 160 35.86 30.91 15.88
CA THR A 160 36.41 31.96 15.02
C THR A 160 37.93 31.95 15.14
N GLY A 161 38.60 32.10 14.01
CA GLY A 161 40.05 32.19 13.91
C GLY A 161 40.49 33.23 12.90
N LEU A 162 41.75 33.63 12.98
CA LEU A 162 42.38 34.55 12.04
C LEU A 162 43.40 33.75 11.22
N ARG A 163 43.37 33.90 9.89
CA ARG A 163 44.35 33.26 9.01
C ARG A 163 45.54 34.20 8.85
N ASP A 164 46.76 33.71 9.07
CA ASP A 164 47.98 34.46 8.78
C ASP A 164 48.36 34.41 7.28
N ALA A 165 49.44 35.10 6.93
CA ALA A 165 49.91 35.19 5.54
C ALA A 165 50.41 33.83 5.00
N GLU A 166 50.83 32.95 5.90
CA GLU A 166 51.29 31.58 5.61
C GLU A 166 50.12 30.59 5.50
N GLY A 167 48.88 31.03 5.74
CA GLY A 167 47.66 30.25 5.61
C GLY A 167 47.24 29.48 6.86
N GLN A 168 47.96 29.62 7.97
CA GLN A 168 47.67 29.00 9.26
C GLN A 168 46.59 29.78 10.03
N VAL A 169 45.67 29.05 10.68
CA VAL A 169 44.51 29.63 11.38
C VAL A 169 44.73 29.62 12.90
N TRP A 170 44.60 30.78 13.53
CA TRP A 170 44.79 31.00 14.95
C TRP A 170 43.45 31.28 15.66
N PRO A 171 43.09 30.54 16.73
CA PRO A 171 41.81 30.75 17.42
C PRO A 171 41.77 32.11 18.12
N THR A 172 40.71 32.88 17.91
CA THR A 172 40.53 34.19 18.56
C THR A 172 40.16 34.07 20.04
N LYS A 173 39.63 32.91 20.46
CA LYS A 173 39.23 32.65 21.85
C LYS A 173 40.45 32.69 22.77
N GLY A 174 40.50 33.70 23.63
CA GLY A 174 41.60 33.93 24.57
C GLY A 174 42.63 34.98 24.09
N MET A 175 42.48 35.53 22.87
CA MET A 175 43.27 36.68 22.44
C MET A 175 42.78 37.96 23.13
N HIS A 176 43.71 38.85 23.46
CA HIS A 176 43.38 40.15 24.03
C HIS A 176 42.59 41.00 23.01
N PRO A 177 41.52 41.73 23.39
CA PRO A 177 40.65 42.45 22.45
C PRO A 177 41.38 43.41 21.51
N ARG A 178 42.39 44.15 22.01
CA ARG A 178 43.23 45.02 21.17
C ARG A 178 44.03 44.25 20.11
N THR A 179 44.43 43.02 20.41
CA THR A 179 45.16 42.15 19.47
C THR A 179 44.22 41.68 18.36
N VAL A 180 42.98 41.30 18.70
CA VAL A 180 41.96 40.92 17.72
C VAL A 180 41.66 42.09 16.77
N GLU A 181 41.43 43.29 17.31
CA GLU A 181 41.12 44.48 16.53
C GLU A 181 42.28 44.91 15.60
N LEU A 182 43.52 44.78 16.06
CA LEU A 182 44.70 45.07 15.25
C LEU A 182 44.87 44.06 14.10
N VAL A 183 44.67 42.77 14.37
CA VAL A 183 44.85 41.70 13.38
C VAL A 183 43.70 41.68 12.37
N LEU A 184 42.48 42.05 12.76
CA LEU A 184 41.34 42.20 11.83
C LEU A 184 41.58 43.27 10.74
N ARG A 185 42.53 44.20 10.93
CA ARG A 185 42.89 45.21 9.91
C ARG A 185 43.78 44.66 8.81
N THR A 186 44.44 43.52 9.03
CA THR A 186 45.46 42.99 8.12
C THR A 186 45.16 41.58 7.64
N ASN A 187 44.33 40.81 8.37
CA ASN A 187 44.11 39.40 8.13
C ASN A 187 42.61 39.04 8.01
N PRO A 188 42.23 38.10 7.14
CA PRO A 188 40.84 37.68 6.97
C PRO A 188 40.34 36.85 8.18
N LEU A 189 39.06 37.05 8.52
CA LEU A 189 38.35 36.26 9.53
C LEU A 189 37.90 34.92 8.94
N VAL A 190 38.17 33.83 9.66
CA VAL A 190 37.74 32.47 9.27
C VAL A 190 36.88 31.88 10.37
N GLN A 191 35.83 31.16 9.98
CA GLN A 191 34.94 30.45 10.89
C GLN A 191 35.06 28.95 10.67
N ARG A 192 35.00 28.16 11.74
CA ARG A 192 34.88 26.71 11.67
C ARG A 192 33.80 26.23 12.59
N THR A 193 32.99 25.30 12.09
CA THR A 193 32.02 24.58 12.89
C THR A 193 32.66 23.28 13.36
N VAL A 194 32.93 23.09 14.65
CA VAL A 194 33.76 21.96 15.14
C VAL A 194 33.23 20.56 14.76
N ARG A 195 31.94 20.45 14.39
CA ARG A 195 31.31 19.19 13.94
C ARG A 195 31.68 18.77 12.52
N THR A 196 31.90 19.72 11.64
CA THR A 196 32.40 19.50 10.28
C THR A 196 33.85 19.93 10.33
N SER A 197 34.82 19.07 10.08
CA SER A 197 36.25 19.41 10.24
C SER A 197 36.77 20.46 9.24
N GLU A 198 35.91 21.33 8.74
CA GLU A 198 36.08 22.25 7.62
C GLU A 198 36.00 23.70 8.10
N TRP A 199 36.94 24.51 7.63
CA TRP A 199 36.95 25.95 7.81
C TRP A 199 36.25 26.62 6.63
N THR A 200 35.41 27.61 6.90
CA THR A 200 34.78 28.46 5.90
C THR A 200 35.29 29.89 6.09
N GLU A 201 35.77 30.48 4.99
CA GLU A 201 36.18 31.88 5.00
C GLU A 201 34.94 32.78 4.98
N VAL A 202 34.94 33.80 5.84
CA VAL A 202 33.84 34.76 5.93
C VAL A 202 34.45 36.13 5.72
N THR A 203 34.25 36.69 4.52
CA THR A 203 34.62 38.08 4.23
C THR A 203 33.64 39.02 4.92
N ALA A 204 34.17 39.89 5.78
CA ALA A 204 33.43 41.00 6.38
C ALA A 204 33.23 42.13 5.36
#